data_AF-A0AAV2J8A5-F1
#
_entry.id   AF-A0AAV2J8A5-F1
#
_cell.length_a   1.000
_cell.length_b   1.000
_cell.length_c   1.000
_cell.angle_alpha   90.00
_cell.angle_beta   90.00
_cell.angle_gamma   90.00
#
_symmetry.space_group_name_H-M   'P 1'
#
loop_
_entity.id
_entity.type
_entity.pdbx_description
1 polymer ?
#
loop_
_entity_poly.entity_id
_entity_poly.type
_entity_poly.pdbx_seq_one_letter_code
_entity_poly.pdbx_strand_id
1 'polypeptide(L)'
;MFQQQLWSRAEGQLRAGPNPLTALDRTLRRACCLVLELLKHHLQPWCSTMLSRDWLLNGEPGPKLCAALEQHVELYRRVRPPCGQWLQEEARWVLLGEYLRALMHKRIVCHSADDRSRLAEQMLQDDFTFREIFLTLEADGSNNPLALIPILADFFRLKDPGLLVLDISAIAEKYPDISAEHVLVLLDIRGDVPRDVRCTVRDVLQMNSVPLPEGYRPVFTDVLLPQSNSSFCLPTSKCT
;
A
#
# COMPACT_ATOMS: atom_id res chain seq x y z
N MET A 1 -20.51 -46.27 -42.79
CA MET A 1 -19.13 -46.15 -43.32
C MET A 1 -18.68 -44.69 -43.59
N PHE A 2 -19.39 -43.65 -43.11
CA PHE A 2 -18.97 -42.24 -43.27
C PHE A 2 -18.69 -41.50 -41.95
N GLN A 3 -18.82 -42.17 -40.81
CA GLN A 3 -18.68 -41.55 -39.48
C GLN A 3 -17.34 -41.90 -38.79
N GLN A 4 -16.63 -42.92 -39.27
CA GLN A 4 -15.32 -43.32 -38.73
C GLN A 4 -14.13 -42.53 -39.33
N GLN A 5 -14.30 -41.86 -40.47
CA GLN A 5 -13.22 -41.08 -41.11
C GLN A 5 -13.08 -39.64 -40.60
N LEU A 6 -14.05 -39.13 -39.82
CA LEU A 6 -13.97 -37.79 -39.22
C LEU A 6 -13.16 -37.76 -37.92
N TRP A 7 -13.00 -38.89 -37.24
CA TRP A 7 -12.21 -38.98 -36.01
C TRP A 7 -10.71 -39.09 -36.29
N SER A 8 -10.28 -39.77 -37.35
CA SER A 8 -8.85 -39.95 -37.67
C SER A 8 -8.17 -38.71 -38.29
N ARG A 9 -8.92 -37.65 -38.61
CA ARG A 9 -8.36 -36.38 -39.14
C ARG A 9 -8.25 -35.27 -38.11
N ALA A 10 -8.76 -35.47 -36.89
CA ALA A 10 -8.62 -34.52 -35.79
C ALA A 10 -7.34 -34.75 -34.95
N GLU A 11 -6.59 -35.83 -35.23
CA GLU A 11 -5.32 -36.16 -34.54
C GLU A 11 -4.10 -35.47 -35.17
N GLY A 12 -4.26 -34.79 -36.30
CA GLY A 12 -3.22 -33.96 -36.92
C GLY A 12 -3.37 -32.49 -36.51
N GLN A 13 -2.48 -32.02 -35.62
CA GLN A 13 -2.39 -30.63 -35.15
C GLN A 13 -3.51 -30.11 -34.24
N LEU A 14 -3.79 -30.83 -33.15
CA LEU A 14 -4.03 -30.10 -31.89
C LEU A 14 -2.68 -29.57 -31.42
N ARG A 15 -2.32 -28.34 -31.83
CA ARG A 15 -1.40 -27.53 -31.02
C ARG A 15 -1.92 -27.66 -29.60
N ALA A 16 -1.13 -28.22 -28.70
CA ALA A 16 -1.53 -28.42 -27.31
C ALA A 16 -1.97 -27.05 -26.77
N GLY A 17 -3.29 -26.81 -26.77
CA GLY A 17 -3.88 -25.63 -26.19
C GLY A 17 -3.49 -25.60 -24.71
N PRO A 18 -3.49 -24.43 -24.06
CA PRO A 18 -3.23 -24.37 -22.63
C PRO A 18 -4.13 -25.41 -21.93
N ASN A 19 -3.51 -26.27 -21.11
CA ASN A 19 -4.20 -27.29 -20.33
C ASN A 19 -5.49 -26.67 -19.74
N PRO A 20 -6.67 -27.31 -19.90
CA PRO A 20 -7.94 -26.75 -19.47
C PRO A 20 -7.95 -26.33 -17.99
N LEU A 21 -7.19 -27.02 -17.13
CA LEU A 21 -6.99 -26.64 -15.73
C LEU A 21 -6.23 -25.31 -15.61
N THR A 22 -5.16 -25.13 -16.37
CA THR A 22 -4.41 -23.87 -16.43
C THR A 22 -5.26 -22.72 -16.97
N ALA A 23 -6.14 -22.98 -17.94
CA ALA A 23 -7.07 -21.98 -18.45
C ALA A 23 -8.11 -21.57 -17.39
N LEU A 24 -8.64 -22.54 -16.64
CA LEU A 24 -9.54 -22.29 -15.52
C LEU A 24 -8.86 -21.47 -14.42
N ASP A 25 -7.65 -21.84 -14.00
CA ASP A 25 -6.88 -21.12 -12.98
C ASP A 25 -6.63 -19.67 -13.36
N ARG A 26 -6.23 -19.42 -14.62
CA ARG A 26 -6.06 -18.06 -15.15
C ARG A 26 -7.36 -17.26 -15.11
N THR A 27 -8.47 -17.91 -15.47
CA THR A 27 -9.79 -17.27 -15.47
C THR A 27 -10.23 -16.90 -14.05
N LEU A 28 -10.06 -17.82 -13.09
CA LEU A 28 -10.36 -17.56 -11.68
C LEU A 28 -9.50 -16.44 -11.10
N ARG A 29 -8.19 -16.45 -11.37
CA ARG A 29 -7.28 -15.36 -10.96
C ARG A 29 -7.74 -14.02 -11.53
N ARG A 30 -8.07 -13.97 -12.82
CA ARG A 30 -8.56 -12.73 -13.46
C ARG A 30 -9.87 -12.24 -12.84
N ALA A 31 -10.80 -13.15 -12.55
CA ALA A 31 -12.05 -12.80 -11.87
C ALA A 31 -11.78 -12.22 -10.47
N CYS A 32 -10.86 -12.82 -9.71
CA CYS A 32 -10.49 -12.30 -8.39
C CYS A 32 -9.79 -10.92 -8.48
N CYS A 33 -8.92 -10.70 -9.47
CA CYS A 33 -8.34 -9.37 -9.72
C CYS A 33 -9.42 -8.30 -9.97
N LEU A 34 -10.44 -8.60 -10.77
CA LEU A 34 -11.54 -7.66 -11.03
C LEU A 34 -12.35 -7.33 -9.76
N VAL A 35 -12.53 -8.32 -8.88
CA VAL A 35 -13.17 -8.12 -7.56
C VAL A 35 -12.34 -7.18 -6.68
N LEU A 36 -11.01 -7.29 -6.71
CA LEU A 36 -10.10 -6.40 -5.97
C LEU A 36 -10.02 -4.99 -6.58
N GLU A 37 -10.11 -4.86 -7.90
CA GLU A 37 -10.25 -3.57 -8.56
C GLU A 37 -11.54 -2.85 -8.13
N LEU A 38 -12.64 -3.60 -7.98
CA LEU A 38 -13.90 -3.07 -7.44
C LEU A 38 -13.76 -2.62 -5.98
N LEU A 39 -13.09 -3.42 -5.13
CA LEU A 39 -12.76 -3.02 -3.76
C LEU A 39 -12.02 -1.68 -3.74
N LYS A 40 -10.90 -1.60 -4.48
CA LYS A 40 -10.09 -0.38 -4.58
C LYS A 40 -10.95 0.81 -4.99
N HIS A 41 -11.78 0.65 -6.01
CA HIS A 41 -12.67 1.71 -6.48
C HIS A 41 -13.64 2.20 -5.41
N HIS A 42 -14.19 1.30 -4.60
CA HIS A 42 -15.12 1.65 -3.52
C HIS A 42 -14.43 2.29 -2.30
N LEU A 43 -13.19 1.91 -2.01
CA LEU A 43 -12.41 2.50 -0.90
C LEU A 43 -11.86 3.88 -1.27
N GLN A 44 -11.54 4.11 -2.54
CA GLN A 44 -10.83 5.31 -3.02
C GLN A 44 -11.44 6.65 -2.57
N PRO A 45 -12.78 6.87 -2.58
CA PRO A 45 -13.36 8.14 -2.12
C PRO A 45 -12.98 8.45 -0.66
N TRP A 46 -13.05 7.46 0.22
CA TRP A 46 -12.71 7.61 1.64
C TRP A 46 -11.20 7.72 1.84
N CYS A 47 -10.40 6.86 1.21
CA CYS A 47 -8.93 6.97 1.25
C CYS A 47 -8.45 8.33 0.75
N SER A 48 -9.14 8.92 -0.24
CA SER A 48 -8.83 10.26 -0.74
C SER A 48 -9.13 11.38 0.24
N THR A 49 -9.74 11.13 1.41
CA THR A 49 -9.91 12.12 2.49
C THR A 49 -9.32 11.66 3.83
N MET A 50 -8.76 10.44 3.88
CA MET A 50 -7.94 9.95 4.99
C MET A 50 -6.68 10.82 5.17
N LEU A 51 -6.09 10.72 6.37
CA LEU A 51 -4.85 11.41 6.74
C LEU A 51 -4.94 12.92 6.48
N SER A 52 -6.13 13.46 6.76
CA SER A 52 -6.47 14.87 6.74
C SER A 52 -6.63 15.40 8.18
N ARG A 53 -6.85 16.71 8.32
CA ARG A 53 -7.12 17.29 9.64
C ARG A 53 -8.38 16.72 10.31
N ASP A 54 -9.41 16.41 9.52
CA ASP A 54 -10.64 15.82 10.03
C ASP A 54 -10.41 14.39 10.52
N TRP A 55 -9.62 13.60 9.78
CA TRP A 55 -9.17 12.28 10.21
C TRP A 55 -8.38 12.35 11.53
N LEU A 56 -7.47 13.32 11.66
CA LEU A 56 -6.64 13.44 12.86
C LEU A 56 -7.45 13.80 14.11
N LEU A 57 -8.52 14.58 13.97
CA LEU A 57 -9.29 15.12 15.10
C LEU A 57 -10.52 14.27 15.43
N ASN A 58 -11.18 13.73 14.40
CA ASN A 58 -12.48 13.09 14.50
C ASN A 58 -12.46 11.62 14.04
N GLY A 59 -11.34 11.14 13.50
CA GLY A 59 -11.24 9.80 12.90
C GLY A 59 -11.99 9.64 11.58
N GLU A 60 -12.58 10.70 11.03
CA GLU A 60 -13.33 10.66 9.77
C GLU A 60 -12.40 10.74 8.54
N PRO A 61 -12.58 9.92 7.49
CA PRO A 61 -13.72 9.03 7.22
C PRO A 61 -13.50 7.57 7.65
N GLY A 62 -12.61 7.30 8.61
CA GLY A 62 -12.20 5.95 9.03
C GLY A 62 -13.37 4.97 9.21
N PRO A 63 -14.42 5.29 9.98
CA PRO A 63 -15.59 4.41 10.13
C PRO A 63 -16.29 4.05 8.82
N LYS A 64 -16.36 4.98 7.86
CA LYS A 64 -16.98 4.76 6.55
C LYS A 64 -16.12 3.87 5.67
N LEU A 65 -14.79 4.07 5.71
CA LEU A 65 -13.82 3.19 5.06
C LEU A 65 -13.94 1.76 5.60
N CYS A 66 -13.95 1.60 6.93
CA CYS A 66 -14.06 0.32 7.60
C CYS A 66 -15.38 -0.39 7.26
N ALA A 67 -16.51 0.31 7.31
CA ALA A 67 -17.81 -0.27 6.94
C ALA A 67 -17.85 -0.76 5.48
N ALA A 68 -17.27 -0.01 4.54
CA ALA A 68 -17.17 -0.41 3.15
C ALA A 68 -16.26 -1.65 2.99
N LEU A 69 -15.12 -1.67 3.68
CA LEU A 69 -14.19 -2.80 3.67
C LEU A 69 -14.81 -4.07 4.25
N GLU A 70 -15.49 -3.97 5.40
CA GLU A 70 -16.18 -5.09 6.06
C GLU A 70 -17.19 -5.77 5.15
N GLN A 71 -17.98 -4.99 4.41
CA GLN A 71 -18.96 -5.52 3.45
C GLN A 71 -18.30 -6.39 2.38
N HIS A 72 -17.16 -5.95 1.83
CA HIS A 72 -16.41 -6.71 0.84
C HIS A 72 -15.77 -7.96 1.44
N VAL A 73 -15.11 -7.83 2.59
CA VAL A 73 -14.44 -8.96 3.27
C VAL A 73 -15.46 -10.04 3.63
N GLU A 74 -16.66 -9.67 4.07
CA GLU A 74 -17.74 -10.61 4.35
C GLU A 74 -18.21 -11.37 3.10
N LEU A 75 -18.23 -10.73 1.93
CA LEU A 75 -18.49 -11.42 0.67
C LEU A 75 -17.36 -12.39 0.31
N TYR A 76 -16.10 -12.02 0.56
CA TYR A 76 -14.95 -12.87 0.27
C TYR A 76 -14.93 -14.15 1.11
N ARG A 77 -15.40 -14.08 2.37
CA ARG A 77 -15.59 -15.26 3.23
C ARG A 77 -16.56 -16.29 2.66
N ARG A 78 -17.50 -15.86 1.80
CA ARG A 78 -18.47 -16.75 1.14
C ARG A 78 -17.91 -17.42 -0.12
N VAL A 79 -16.77 -16.94 -0.63
CA VAL A 79 -16.08 -17.52 -1.78
C VAL A 79 -15.30 -18.75 -1.33
N ARG A 80 -15.43 -19.86 -2.09
CA ARG A 80 -14.75 -21.11 -1.75
C ARG A 80 -13.21 -20.96 -1.80
N PRO A 81 -12.47 -21.67 -0.92
CA PRO A 81 -11.02 -21.76 -1.03
C PRO A 81 -10.57 -22.36 -2.39
N PRO A 82 -9.39 -21.97 -2.89
CA PRO A 82 -8.44 -21.01 -2.32
C PRO A 82 -8.80 -19.54 -2.62
N CYS A 83 -9.78 -19.28 -3.48
CA CYS A 83 -10.09 -17.92 -3.98
C CYS A 83 -10.50 -16.96 -2.86
N GLY A 84 -11.33 -17.39 -1.91
CA GLY A 84 -11.75 -16.54 -0.79
C GLY A 84 -10.63 -16.17 0.17
N GLN A 85 -9.64 -17.04 0.35
CA GLN A 85 -8.44 -16.76 1.17
C GLN A 85 -7.54 -15.75 0.45
N TRP A 86 -7.28 -16.00 -0.84
CA TRP A 86 -6.50 -15.11 -1.68
C TRP A 86 -7.11 -13.69 -1.76
N LEU A 87 -8.43 -13.58 -1.95
CA LEU A 87 -9.12 -12.29 -1.97
C LEU A 87 -8.92 -11.50 -0.67
N GLN A 88 -8.95 -12.17 0.49
CA GLN A 88 -8.74 -11.51 1.78
C GLN A 88 -7.27 -11.09 1.99
N GLU A 89 -6.32 -11.91 1.56
CA GLU A 89 -4.89 -11.56 1.55
C GLU A 89 -4.63 -10.32 0.70
N GLU A 90 -5.09 -10.34 -0.55
CA GLU A 90 -4.90 -9.23 -1.49
C GLU A 90 -5.65 -7.97 -1.06
N ALA A 91 -6.81 -8.09 -0.42
CA ALA A 91 -7.54 -6.95 0.12
C ALA A 91 -6.71 -6.16 1.16
N ARG A 92 -5.89 -6.84 1.98
CA ARG A 92 -4.96 -6.16 2.91
C ARG A 92 -3.91 -5.33 2.16
N TRP A 93 -3.42 -5.84 1.04
CA TRP A 93 -2.45 -5.12 0.19
C TRP A 93 -3.09 -3.92 -0.50
N VAL A 94 -4.31 -4.07 -1.02
CA VAL A 94 -5.07 -2.96 -1.60
C VAL A 94 -5.31 -1.87 -0.55
N LEU A 95 -5.76 -2.25 0.65
CA LEU A 95 -5.99 -1.31 1.75
C LEU A 95 -4.71 -0.55 2.14
N LEU A 96 -3.60 -1.26 2.35
CA LEU A 96 -2.33 -0.63 2.68
C LEU A 96 -1.89 0.33 1.59
N GLY A 97 -1.98 -0.08 0.32
CA GLY A 97 -1.59 0.76 -0.81
C GLY A 97 -2.39 2.06 -0.88
N GLU A 98 -3.70 2.01 -0.67
CA GLU A 98 -4.53 3.23 -0.60
C GLU A 98 -4.23 4.08 0.64
N TYR A 99 -3.96 3.45 1.78
CA TYR A 99 -3.60 4.15 3.02
C TYR A 99 -2.27 4.90 2.89
N LEU A 100 -1.23 4.23 2.37
CA LEU A 100 0.07 4.85 2.09
C LEU A 100 -0.04 5.93 1.04
N ARG A 101 -0.85 5.73 -0.01
CA ARG A 101 -1.11 6.79 -0.99
C ARG A 101 -1.72 8.01 -0.31
N ALA A 102 -2.70 7.85 0.56
CA ALA A 102 -3.26 8.96 1.35
C ALA A 102 -2.19 9.65 2.22
N LEU A 103 -1.27 8.88 2.82
CA LEU A 103 -0.17 9.42 3.62
C LEU A 103 0.78 10.26 2.77
N MET A 104 1.16 9.73 1.60
CA MET A 104 2.07 10.38 0.66
C MET A 104 1.50 11.68 0.05
N HIS A 105 0.19 11.91 0.15
CA HIS A 105 -0.41 13.20 -0.22
C HIS A 105 -0.10 14.34 0.75
N LYS A 106 0.54 14.07 1.90
CA LYS A 106 1.07 15.07 2.83
C LYS A 106 0.04 16.16 3.17
N ARG A 107 -1.13 15.77 3.67
CA ARG A 107 -2.20 16.73 4.06
C ARG A 107 -2.11 17.20 5.50
N ILE A 108 -1.23 16.58 6.28
CA ILE A 108 -0.94 16.93 7.66
C ILE A 108 0.54 17.27 7.75
N VAL A 109 0.85 18.29 8.54
CA VAL A 109 2.19 18.57 9.05
C VAL A 109 2.06 18.76 10.56
N CYS A 110 2.83 18.02 11.33
CA CYS A 110 2.86 18.10 12.78
C CYS A 110 3.71 19.30 13.20
N HIS A 111 3.16 20.16 14.06
CA HIS A 111 3.87 21.34 14.56
C HIS A 111 4.35 21.18 16.00
N SER A 112 3.95 20.10 16.66
CA SER A 112 4.28 19.80 18.05
C SER A 112 4.45 18.31 18.30
N ALA A 113 5.05 17.97 19.45
CA ALA A 113 5.13 16.58 19.92
C ALA A 113 3.74 15.98 20.19
N ASP A 114 2.77 16.80 20.58
CA ASP A 114 1.39 16.37 20.81
C ASP A 114 0.69 16.04 19.48
N ASP A 115 0.93 16.82 18.42
CA ASP A 115 0.40 16.50 17.08
C ASP A 115 0.95 15.18 16.55
N ARG A 116 2.26 14.95 16.77
CA ARG A 116 2.91 13.68 16.42
C ARG A 116 2.33 12.50 17.21
N SER A 117 2.11 12.69 18.51
CA SER A 117 1.51 11.67 19.37
C SER A 117 0.08 11.34 18.93
N ARG A 118 -0.75 12.36 18.66
CA ARG A 118 -2.12 12.21 18.13
C ARG A 118 -2.14 11.51 16.78
N LEU A 119 -1.25 11.89 15.86
CA LEU A 119 -1.16 11.25 14.55
C LEU A 119 -0.84 9.76 14.70
N ALA A 120 0.17 9.43 15.52
CA ALA A 120 0.52 8.04 15.79
C ALA A 120 -0.62 7.26 16.45
N GLU A 121 -1.32 7.85 17.42
CA GLU A 121 -2.48 7.23 18.08
C GLU A 121 -3.61 6.93 17.08
N GLN A 122 -3.94 7.88 16.21
CA GLN A 122 -4.97 7.67 15.19
C GLN A 122 -4.56 6.59 14.18
N MET A 123 -3.28 6.52 13.77
CA MET A 123 -2.78 5.43 12.92
C MET A 123 -2.90 4.05 13.60
N LEU A 124 -2.64 3.97 14.91
CA LEU A 124 -2.80 2.73 15.66
C LEU A 124 -4.27 2.33 15.82
N GLN A 125 -5.17 3.31 15.96
CA GLN A 125 -6.60 3.05 15.99
C GLN A 125 -7.08 2.47 14.65
N ASP A 126 -6.61 3.02 13.54
CA ASP A 126 -6.88 2.49 12.20
C ASP A 126 -6.33 1.06 12.03
N ASP A 127 -5.06 0.81 12.41
CA ASP A 127 -4.46 -0.54 12.39
C ASP A 127 -5.28 -1.55 13.20
N PHE A 128 -5.70 -1.17 14.41
CA PHE A 128 -6.53 -2.00 15.26
C PHE A 128 -7.85 -2.37 14.55
N THR A 129 -8.59 -1.38 14.05
CA THR A 129 -9.86 -1.65 13.37
C THR A 129 -9.65 -2.47 12.09
N PHE A 130 -8.61 -2.22 11.30
CA PHE A 130 -8.32 -3.03 10.11
C PHE A 130 -8.04 -4.48 10.48
N ARG A 131 -7.27 -4.73 11.55
CA ARG A 131 -7.01 -6.09 12.03
C ARG A 131 -8.30 -6.79 12.45
N GLU A 132 -9.17 -6.12 13.19
CA GLU A 132 -10.48 -6.66 13.59
C GLU A 132 -11.29 -7.16 12.39
N ILE A 133 -11.29 -6.39 11.29
CA ILE A 133 -11.99 -6.76 10.06
C ILE A 133 -11.43 -8.04 9.43
N PHE A 134 -10.12 -8.28 9.54
CA PHE A 134 -9.43 -9.43 8.93
C PHE A 134 -9.16 -10.60 9.87
N LEU A 135 -9.60 -10.56 11.14
CA LEU A 135 -9.30 -11.54 12.21
C LEU A 135 -9.51 -13.02 11.86
N THR A 136 -10.32 -13.33 10.86
CA THR A 136 -10.65 -14.70 10.45
C THR A 136 -9.56 -15.38 9.61
N LEU A 137 -8.52 -14.66 9.19
CA LEU A 137 -7.33 -15.26 8.58
C LEU A 137 -6.18 -15.27 9.60
N GLU A 138 -5.70 -16.46 9.95
CA GLU A 138 -4.35 -16.62 10.49
C GLU A 138 -3.36 -16.19 9.41
N ALA A 139 -2.93 -14.93 9.44
CA ALA A 139 -1.78 -14.51 8.67
C ALA A 139 -0.54 -14.89 9.48
N ASP A 140 0.31 -15.75 8.93
CA ASP A 140 1.68 -15.89 9.45
C ASP A 140 2.29 -14.49 9.52
N GLY A 141 2.76 -14.10 10.70
CA GLY A 141 3.07 -12.70 11.04
C GLY A 141 4.09 -12.00 10.13
N SER A 142 4.84 -12.75 9.31
CA SER A 142 5.79 -12.21 8.31
C SER A 142 5.13 -11.66 7.04
N ASN A 143 3.91 -12.08 6.70
CA ASN A 143 3.25 -11.75 5.42
C ASN A 143 2.09 -10.76 5.55
N ASN A 144 1.88 -10.16 6.73
CA ASN A 144 0.83 -9.15 6.91
C ASN A 144 1.32 -7.75 6.49
N PRO A 145 0.86 -7.18 5.36
CA PRO A 145 1.28 -5.85 4.93
C PRO A 145 0.90 -4.75 5.92
N LEU A 146 -0.22 -4.89 6.62
CA LEU A 146 -0.73 -3.88 7.56
C LEU A 146 0.21 -3.61 8.74
N ALA A 147 1.15 -4.53 9.01
CA ALA A 147 2.19 -4.34 10.03
C ALA A 147 3.08 -3.10 9.79
N LEU A 148 3.07 -2.50 8.60
CA LEU A 148 3.75 -1.24 8.34
C LEU A 148 3.07 -0.04 9.05
N ILE A 149 1.76 -0.06 9.26
CA ILE A 149 1.03 1.06 9.89
C ILE A 149 1.57 1.36 11.31
N PRO A 150 1.69 0.39 12.24
CA PRO A 150 2.24 0.66 13.56
C PRO A 150 3.72 1.05 13.51
N ILE A 151 4.52 0.53 12.57
CA ILE A 151 5.92 0.93 12.39
C ILE A 151 6.02 2.42 12.03
N LEU A 152 5.15 2.89 11.12
CA LEU A 152 5.08 4.31 10.78
C LEU A 152 4.56 5.15 11.94
N ALA A 153 3.60 4.64 12.72
CA ALA A 153 3.12 5.32 13.91
C ALA A 153 4.24 5.53 14.95
N ASP A 154 5.06 4.50 15.20
CA ASP A 154 6.22 4.59 16.08
C ASP A 154 7.26 5.60 15.56
N PHE A 155 7.53 5.60 14.25
CA PHE A 155 8.37 6.61 13.60
C PHE A 155 7.87 8.04 13.86
N PHE A 156 6.55 8.30 13.78
CA PHE A 156 6.02 9.64 14.07
C PHE A 156 6.10 9.98 15.55
N ARG A 157 5.89 9.00 16.45
CA ARG A 157 5.93 9.20 17.90
C ARG A 157 7.33 9.35 18.48
N LEU A 158 8.37 8.88 17.79
CA LEU A 158 9.76 8.99 18.25
C LEU A 158 10.08 10.42 18.66
N LYS A 159 10.54 10.63 19.91
CA LYS A 159 10.70 11.99 20.47
C LYS A 159 11.93 12.73 19.95
N ASP A 160 13.04 12.01 19.76
CA ASP A 160 14.32 12.59 19.37
C ASP A 160 14.52 12.49 17.85
N PRO A 161 14.55 13.62 17.12
CA PRO A 161 14.81 13.63 15.68
C PRO A 161 16.20 13.08 15.32
N GLY A 162 17.18 13.15 16.23
CA GLY A 162 18.53 12.62 16.00
C GLY A 162 18.58 11.10 15.87
N LEU A 163 17.58 10.41 16.44
CA LEU A 163 17.47 8.94 16.35
C LEU A 163 16.72 8.45 15.11
N LEU A 164 16.11 9.35 14.32
CA LEU A 164 15.33 9.00 13.14
C LEU A 164 16.14 8.22 12.10
N VAL A 165 17.45 8.45 12.02
CA VAL A 165 18.32 7.76 11.06
C VAL A 165 18.30 6.24 11.30
N LEU A 166 18.23 5.81 12.56
CA LEU A 166 18.18 4.38 12.92
C LEU A 166 16.84 3.77 12.53
N ASP A 167 15.73 4.41 12.88
CA ASP A 167 14.39 3.94 12.55
C ASP A 167 14.18 3.87 11.03
N ILE A 168 14.64 4.88 10.30
CA ILE A 168 14.56 4.90 8.84
C ILE A 168 15.41 3.79 8.23
N SER A 169 16.59 3.54 8.77
CA SER A 169 17.44 2.43 8.30
C SER A 169 16.75 1.09 8.52
N ALA A 170 16.13 0.88 9.67
CA ALA A 170 15.36 -0.34 9.96
C ALA A 170 14.12 -0.48 9.07
N ILE A 171 13.42 0.62 8.79
CA ILE A 171 12.30 0.64 7.84
C ILE A 171 12.79 0.29 6.43
N ALA A 172 13.88 0.88 5.96
CA ALA A 172 14.44 0.62 4.63
C ALA A 172 14.99 -0.80 4.49
N GLU A 173 15.53 -1.38 5.57
CA GLU A 173 15.93 -2.80 5.58
C GLU A 173 14.72 -3.73 5.42
N LYS A 174 13.62 -3.44 6.13
CA LYS A 174 12.39 -4.25 6.08
C LYS A 174 11.55 -4.01 4.82
N TYR A 175 11.58 -2.79 4.29
CA TYR A 175 10.85 -2.35 3.10
C TYR A 175 11.82 -1.74 2.08
N PRO A 176 12.64 -2.56 1.42
CA PRO A 176 13.74 -2.11 0.55
C PRO A 176 13.30 -1.34 -0.70
N ASP A 177 12.00 -1.31 -1.01
CA ASP A 177 11.45 -0.50 -2.10
C ASP A 177 11.05 0.92 -1.69
N ILE A 178 11.26 1.32 -0.42
CA ILE A 178 11.04 2.69 0.02
C ILE A 178 12.09 3.64 -0.55
N SER A 179 11.68 4.48 -1.50
CA SER A 179 12.54 5.55 -2.02
C SER A 179 12.86 6.66 -1.01
N ALA A 180 13.96 7.39 -1.24
CA ALA A 180 14.30 8.60 -0.49
C ALA A 180 13.18 9.66 -0.55
N GLU A 181 12.46 9.75 -1.65
CA GLU A 181 11.34 10.69 -1.79
C GLU A 181 10.16 10.32 -0.87
N HIS A 182 9.86 9.03 -0.70
CA HIS A 182 8.85 8.59 0.29
C HIS A 182 9.26 9.01 1.71
N VAL A 183 10.53 8.79 2.06
CA VAL A 183 11.06 9.17 3.37
C VAL A 183 11.02 10.68 3.58
N LEU A 184 11.35 11.48 2.56
CA LEU A 184 11.25 12.94 2.63
C LEU A 184 9.82 13.41 2.91
N VAL A 185 8.81 12.76 2.33
CA VAL A 185 7.40 13.05 2.64
C VAL A 185 7.06 12.72 4.10
N LEU A 186 7.54 11.59 4.64
CA LEU A 186 7.34 11.25 6.05
C LEU A 186 7.99 12.29 6.99
N LEU A 187 9.22 12.72 6.70
CA LEU A 187 9.92 13.76 7.48
C LEU A 187 9.20 15.11 7.39
N ASP A 188 8.63 15.41 6.24
CA ASP A 188 7.83 16.61 6.00
C ASP A 188 6.52 16.62 6.79
N ILE A 189 5.83 15.48 6.88
CA ILE A 189 4.64 15.32 7.74
C ILE A 189 5.04 15.49 9.20
N ARG A 190 6.20 14.96 9.60
CA ARG A 190 6.68 14.99 10.99
C ARG A 190 7.02 16.41 11.47
N GLY A 191 7.57 17.25 10.60
CA GLY A 191 7.65 18.71 10.76
C GLY A 191 8.73 19.27 11.68
N ASP A 192 9.46 18.44 12.44
CA ASP A 192 10.50 18.88 13.40
C ASP A 192 11.92 18.42 13.05
N VAL A 193 12.14 18.00 11.80
CA VAL A 193 13.41 17.38 11.39
C VAL A 193 14.37 18.44 10.83
N PRO A 194 15.54 18.66 11.46
CA PRO A 194 16.49 19.66 11.00
C PRO A 194 17.19 19.22 9.71
N ARG A 195 17.75 20.20 8.98
CA ARG A 195 18.28 19.98 7.61
C ARG A 195 19.42 18.96 7.56
N ASP A 196 20.30 18.98 8.55
CA ASP A 196 21.41 18.05 8.71
C ASP A 196 20.92 16.60 8.81
N VAL A 197 19.92 16.32 9.65
CA VAL A 197 19.30 14.99 9.73
C VAL A 197 18.69 14.58 8.38
N ARG A 198 18.01 15.50 7.68
CA ARG A 198 17.45 15.22 6.34
C ARG A 198 18.52 14.90 5.31
N CYS A 199 19.69 15.54 5.37
CA CYS A 199 20.83 15.21 4.51
C CYS A 199 21.38 13.81 4.85
N THR A 200 21.65 13.55 6.13
CA THR A 200 22.16 12.24 6.58
C THR A 200 21.24 11.09 6.16
N VAL A 201 19.92 11.24 6.32
CA VAL A 201 18.94 10.25 5.88
C VAL A 201 19.05 9.97 4.39
N ARG A 202 19.18 11.01 3.56
CA ARG A 202 19.32 10.86 2.12
C ARG A 202 20.60 10.11 1.74
N ASP A 203 21.72 10.47 2.36
CA ASP A 203 23.01 9.85 2.11
C ASP A 203 22.97 8.37 2.50
N VAL A 204 22.41 8.04 3.67
CA VAL A 204 22.23 6.66 4.14
C VAL A 204 21.37 5.84 3.15
N LEU A 205 20.25 6.38 2.67
CA LEU A 205 19.38 5.67 1.72
C LEU A 205 20.04 5.49 0.34
N GLN A 206 20.89 6.43 -0.09
CA GLN A 206 21.66 6.29 -1.33
C GLN A 206 22.78 5.27 -1.23
N MET A 207 23.47 5.22 -0.08
CA MET A 207 24.55 4.27 0.16
C MET A 207 24.03 2.84 0.34
N ASN A 208 22.83 2.69 0.89
CA ASN A 208 22.22 1.39 1.20
C ASN A 208 21.18 0.93 0.16
N SER A 209 21.32 1.32 -1.12
CA SER A 209 20.44 0.79 -2.17
C SER A 209 20.74 -0.70 -2.40
N VAL A 210 19.91 -1.57 -1.85
CA VAL A 210 20.02 -3.03 -2.00
C VAL A 210 19.05 -3.51 -3.09
N PRO A 211 19.42 -4.47 -3.94
CA PRO A 211 18.47 -5.13 -4.83
C PRO A 211 17.32 -5.75 -4.06
N LEU A 212 16.10 -5.73 -4.61
CA LEU A 212 14.95 -6.34 -3.96
C LEU A 212 15.19 -7.85 -3.78
N PRO A 213 14.99 -8.41 -2.57
CA PRO A 213 15.13 -9.83 -2.33
C PRO A 213 14.24 -10.67 -3.24
N GLU A 214 14.68 -11.89 -3.57
CA GLU A 214 13.85 -12.82 -4.34
C GLU A 214 12.55 -13.14 -3.59
N GLY A 215 11.42 -13.03 -4.28
CA GLY A 215 10.10 -13.23 -3.66
C GLY A 215 9.59 -12.05 -2.83
N TYR A 216 10.34 -10.94 -2.73
CA TYR A 216 9.84 -9.72 -2.10
C TYR A 216 8.64 -9.16 -2.85
N ARG A 217 7.58 -8.84 -2.11
CA ARG A 217 6.40 -8.17 -2.65
C ARG A 217 6.48 -6.66 -2.36
N PRO A 218 6.55 -5.81 -3.39
CA PRO A 218 6.63 -4.36 -3.22
C PRO A 218 5.44 -3.76 -2.47
N VAL A 219 5.72 -2.76 -1.65
CA VAL A 219 4.74 -1.94 -0.92
C VAL A 219 4.73 -0.51 -1.45
N PHE A 220 5.91 0.11 -1.57
CA PHE A 220 6.10 1.51 -1.94
C PHE A 220 6.24 1.73 -3.44
N THR A 221 6.66 0.73 -4.21
CA THR A 221 6.85 0.86 -5.68
C THR A 221 5.57 1.33 -6.40
N ASP A 222 4.39 0.89 -5.93
CA ASP A 222 3.09 1.24 -6.52
C ASP A 222 2.43 2.47 -5.84
N VAL A 223 3.07 3.03 -4.81
CA VAL A 223 2.59 4.21 -4.09
C VAL A 223 3.19 5.45 -4.75
N LEU A 224 2.54 5.91 -5.81
CA LEU A 224 2.97 7.12 -6.51
C LEU A 224 2.90 8.35 -5.62
N LEU A 225 3.99 9.09 -5.56
CA LEU A 225 4.05 10.41 -4.94
C LEU A 225 3.30 11.44 -5.80
N PRO A 226 2.59 12.40 -5.21
CA PRO A 226 2.03 13.52 -5.95
C PRO A 226 3.17 14.23 -6.70
N GLN A 227 3.01 14.44 -8.01
CA GLN A 227 3.98 15.20 -8.77
C GLN A 227 4.05 16.62 -8.19
N SER A 228 5.23 17.05 -7.77
CA SER A 228 5.46 18.45 -7.48
C SER A 228 5.26 19.19 -8.79
N ASN A 229 4.17 19.97 -8.90
CA ASN A 229 4.01 20.93 -9.99
C ASN A 229 5.19 21.89 -9.89
N SER A 230 6.26 21.64 -10.62
CA SER A 230 7.28 22.62 -10.87
C SER A 230 6.60 23.72 -11.68
N SER A 231 6.13 24.75 -10.98
CA SER A 231 5.83 26.02 -11.62
C SER A 231 7.12 26.45 -12.30
N PHE A 232 7.20 26.21 -13.62
CA PHE A 232 8.22 26.77 -14.49
C PHE A 232 8.12 28.30 -14.37
N CYS A 233 8.93 28.89 -13.49
CA CYS A 233 9.15 30.32 -13.48
C CYS A 233 9.95 30.64 -14.75
N LEU A 234 9.24 31.03 -15.81
CA LEU A 234 9.88 31.63 -16.98
C LEU A 234 10.64 32.89 -16.53
N PRO A 235 11.92 33.06 -16.89
CA PRO A 235 12.62 34.30 -16.62
C PRO A 235 11.91 35.43 -17.37
N THR A 236 11.45 36.44 -16.65
CA THR A 236 10.97 37.67 -17.28
C THR A 236 12.14 38.34 -17.98
N SER A 237 12.18 38.27 -19.31
CA SER A 237 13.11 39.04 -20.12
C SER A 237 12.79 40.53 -19.94
N LYS A 238 13.79 41.31 -19.52
CA LYS A 238 13.72 42.77 -19.57
C LYS A 238 13.73 43.18 -21.04
N CYS A 239 12.64 43.77 -21.52
CA CYS A 239 12.63 44.47 -22.80
C CYS A 239 13.53 45.70 -22.66
N THR A 240 14.47 45.85 -23.59
CA THR A 240 15.34 47.03 -23.75
C THR A 240 14.85 47.84 -24.92
#